data_AF-A0A5E4R5I6-F1
#
_entry.id   AF-A0A5E4R5I6-F1
#
_cell.length_a   1.000
_cell.length_b   1.000
_cell.length_c   1.000
_cell.angle_alpha   90.00
_cell.angle_beta   90.00
_cell.angle_gamma   90.00
#
_symmetry.space_group_name_H-M   'P 1'
#
loop_
_entity.id
_entity.type
_entity.pdbx_description
1 polymer ?
#
loop_
_entity_poly.entity_id
_entity_poly.type
_entity_poly.pdbx_seq_one_letter_code
_entity_poly.pdbx_strand_id
1 'polypeptide(L)'
;MDAFKDSLNAMAEMFEQKMSEFQQGLDNGPITNTSLAAEFNSFRTFVLSAMNTLQRQVEFLGKHLGVTGFSVASIKSSHRLGRPSEKKPRPIMIKFADVALRDKVWFSKTGFKGSGLTVSEFLTKSRYNLFMKASRDSA
;
A
#
# COMPACT_ATOMS: atom_id res chain seq x y z
N MET A 1 -9.21 -8.13 -11.05
CA MET A 1 -8.18 -7.07 -11.17
C MET A 1 -8.75 -5.90 -11.93
N ASP A 2 -9.45 -6.15 -13.04
CA ASP A 2 -10.05 -5.11 -13.89
C ASP A 2 -11.09 -4.28 -13.14
N ALA A 3 -12.10 -4.91 -12.51
CA ALA A 3 -13.14 -4.17 -11.76
C ALA A 3 -12.61 -3.23 -10.65
N PHE A 4 -11.47 -3.55 -10.02
CA PHE A 4 -10.86 -2.68 -9.02
C PHE A 4 -10.04 -1.55 -9.66
N LYS A 5 -9.33 -1.85 -10.74
CA LYS A 5 -8.62 -0.86 -11.56
C LYS A 5 -9.61 0.12 -12.18
N ASP A 6 -10.74 -0.36 -12.66
CA ASP A 6 -11.84 0.44 -13.19
C ASP A 6 -12.47 1.30 -12.09
N SER A 7 -12.66 0.76 -10.89
CA SER A 7 -13.13 1.54 -9.74
C SER A 7 -12.17 2.65 -9.33
N LEU A 8 -10.85 2.41 -9.35
CA LEU A 8 -9.84 3.42 -9.06
C LEU A 8 -9.76 4.48 -10.15
N ASN A 9 -9.84 4.07 -11.41
CA ASN A 9 -9.87 4.99 -12.55
C ASN A 9 -11.13 5.86 -12.50
N ALA A 10 -12.29 5.28 -12.24
CA ALA A 10 -13.54 6.03 -12.07
C ALA A 10 -13.47 7.00 -10.88
N MET A 11 -12.82 6.61 -9.77
CA MET A 11 -12.59 7.49 -8.63
C MET A 11 -11.63 8.64 -8.98
N ALA A 12 -10.56 8.34 -9.75
CA ALA A 12 -9.61 9.33 -10.21
C ALA A 12 -10.27 10.32 -11.16
N GLU A 13 -11.08 9.85 -12.11
CA GLU A 13 -11.84 10.68 -13.06
C GLU A 13 -12.88 11.54 -12.34
N MET A 14 -13.68 10.96 -11.44
CA MET A 14 -14.63 11.73 -10.62
C MET A 14 -13.93 12.81 -9.80
N PHE A 15 -12.77 12.47 -9.23
CA PHE A 15 -11.99 13.41 -8.46
C PHE A 15 -11.46 14.51 -9.39
N GLU A 16 -10.78 14.20 -10.48
CA GLU A 16 -10.29 15.19 -11.44
C GLU A 16 -11.40 16.12 -11.95
N GLN A 17 -12.58 15.58 -12.25
CA GLN A 17 -13.75 16.35 -12.65
C GLN A 17 -14.17 17.31 -11.55
N LYS A 18 -14.39 16.82 -10.31
CA LYS A 18 -14.79 17.65 -9.18
C LYS A 18 -13.74 18.71 -8.84
N MET A 19 -12.46 18.40 -9.02
CA MET A 19 -11.36 19.35 -8.82
C MET A 19 -11.32 20.41 -9.92
N SER A 20 -11.62 20.06 -11.17
CA SER A 20 -11.71 21.01 -12.28
C SER A 20 -12.88 21.98 -12.10
N GLU A 21 -14.04 21.47 -11.68
CA GLU A 21 -15.23 22.27 -11.36
C GLU A 21 -14.93 23.27 -10.22
N PHE A 22 -14.23 22.83 -9.18
CA PHE A 22 -13.84 23.71 -8.06
C PHE A 22 -12.82 24.79 -8.48
N GLN A 23 -11.85 24.45 -9.33
CA GLN A 23 -10.89 25.42 -9.85
C GLN A 23 -11.56 26.48 -10.73
N GLN A 24 -12.52 26.09 -11.58
CA GLN A 24 -13.34 27.06 -12.32
C GLN A 24 -14.15 27.98 -11.41
N GLY A 25 -14.63 27.48 -10.27
CA GLY A 25 -15.32 28.30 -9.28
C GLY A 25 -14.41 29.36 -8.63
N LEU A 26 -13.12 29.05 -8.46
CA LEU A 26 -12.12 30.00 -7.96
C LEU A 26 -11.73 31.06 -8.99
N ASP A 27 -11.63 30.69 -10.27
CA ASP A 27 -11.26 31.62 -11.35
C ASP A 27 -12.37 32.65 -11.66
N ASN A 28 -13.63 32.33 -11.33
CA ASN A 28 -14.81 33.16 -11.62
C ASN A 28 -15.33 33.99 -10.42
N GLY A 29 -14.75 33.86 -9.22
CA GLY A 29 -15.17 34.57 -8.00
C GLY A 29 -14.27 35.75 -7.61
N PRO A 30 -14.73 36.70 -6.76
CA PRO A 30 -13.86 37.77 -6.25
C PRO A 30 -12.71 37.16 -5.44
N ILE A 31 -11.51 37.74 -5.60
CA ILE A 31 -10.25 37.24 -5.03
C ILE A 31 -10.35 37.17 -3.50
N THR A 32 -10.74 36.03 -2.98
CA THR A 32 -10.68 35.73 -1.55
C THR A 32 -9.82 34.49 -1.34
N ASN A 33 -8.61 34.75 -0.84
CA ASN A 33 -7.63 33.81 -0.30
C ASN A 33 -6.99 32.83 -1.29
N THR A 34 -5.93 33.31 -1.96
CA THR A 34 -4.89 32.54 -2.66
C THR A 34 -4.38 31.33 -1.86
N SER A 35 -4.50 31.36 -0.52
CA SER A 35 -4.15 30.24 0.37
C SER A 35 -5.01 29.00 0.18
N LEU A 36 -6.35 29.14 0.10
CA LEU A 36 -7.24 27.97 0.05
C LEU A 36 -7.14 27.24 -1.29
N ALA A 37 -7.01 27.99 -2.39
CA ALA A 37 -6.77 27.43 -3.72
C ALA A 37 -5.43 26.67 -3.80
N ALA A 38 -4.37 27.22 -3.19
CA ALA A 38 -3.06 26.57 -3.13
C ALA A 38 -3.06 25.32 -2.22
N GLU A 39 -3.72 25.40 -1.06
CA GLU A 39 -3.91 24.26 -0.14
C GLU A 39 -4.72 23.14 -0.82
N PHE A 40 -5.77 23.50 -1.54
CA PHE A 40 -6.60 22.56 -2.30
C PHE A 40 -5.80 21.83 -3.38
N ASN A 41 -5.00 22.56 -4.18
CA ASN A 41 -4.15 21.97 -5.20
C ASN A 41 -3.03 21.10 -4.61
N SER A 42 -2.49 21.49 -3.46
CA SER A 42 -1.51 20.71 -2.71
C SER A 42 -2.12 19.39 -2.22
N PHE A 43 -3.32 19.46 -1.64
CA PHE A 43 -4.08 18.27 -1.22
C PHE A 43 -4.40 17.35 -2.40
N ARG A 44 -4.87 17.91 -3.52
CA ARG A 44 -5.15 17.18 -4.77
C ARG A 44 -3.96 16.33 -5.20
N THR A 45 -2.82 17.01 -5.34
CA THR A 45 -1.59 16.43 -5.86
C THR A 45 -1.09 15.34 -4.91
N PHE A 46 -1.17 15.60 -3.60
CA PHE A 46 -0.82 14.62 -2.59
C PHE A 46 -1.69 13.35 -2.68
N VAL A 47 -3.02 13.48 -2.74
CA VAL A 47 -3.95 12.33 -2.77
C VAL A 47 -3.73 11.50 -4.03
N LEU A 48 -3.67 12.13 -5.21
CA LEU A 48 -3.45 11.42 -6.48
C LEU A 48 -2.08 10.74 -6.52
N SER A 49 -1.05 11.41 -6.03
CA SER A 49 0.30 10.83 -5.94
C SER A 49 0.34 9.64 -4.97
N ALA A 50 -0.32 9.74 -3.82
CA ALA A 50 -0.41 8.67 -2.84
C ALA A 50 -1.14 7.43 -3.40
N MET A 51 -2.27 7.64 -4.10
CA MET A 51 -3.03 6.55 -4.73
C MET A 51 -2.23 5.85 -5.83
N ASN A 52 -1.60 6.62 -6.73
CA ASN A 52 -0.74 6.07 -7.78
C ASN A 52 0.45 5.29 -7.22
N THR A 53 1.06 5.82 -6.16
CA THR A 53 2.18 5.14 -5.48
C THR A 53 1.72 3.82 -4.87
N LEU A 54 0.54 3.79 -4.22
CA LEU A 54 -0.02 2.58 -3.64
C LEU A 54 -0.30 1.52 -4.71
N GLN A 55 -0.92 1.91 -5.83
CA GLN A 55 -1.21 0.99 -6.93
C GLN A 55 0.08 0.36 -7.50
N ARG A 56 1.11 1.17 -7.75
CA ARG A 56 2.41 0.68 -8.23
C ARG A 56 3.08 -0.25 -7.23
N GLN A 57 2.99 0.03 -5.94
CA GLN A 57 3.56 -0.84 -4.90
C GLN A 57 2.87 -2.21 -4.87
N VAL A 58 1.53 -2.25 -5.00
CA VAL A 58 0.77 -3.51 -5.06
C VAL A 58 1.11 -4.30 -6.33
N GLU A 59 1.18 -3.63 -7.48
CA GLU A 59 1.58 -4.27 -8.74
C GLU A 59 3.02 -4.80 -8.69
N PHE A 60 3.95 -4.02 -8.14
CA PHE A 60 5.34 -4.44 -7.96
C PHE A 60 5.43 -5.69 -7.08
N LEU A 61 4.73 -5.72 -5.94
CA LEU A 61 4.68 -6.87 -5.05
C LEU A 61 4.12 -8.12 -5.74
N GLY A 62 3.00 -7.99 -6.46
CA GLY A 62 2.40 -9.11 -7.19
C GLY A 62 3.32 -9.67 -8.28
N LYS A 63 3.92 -8.79 -9.09
CA LYS A 63 4.84 -9.18 -10.17
C LYS A 63 6.13 -9.78 -9.65
N HIS A 64 6.76 -9.14 -8.67
CA HIS A 64 8.05 -9.55 -8.14
C HIS A 64 7.99 -10.90 -7.41
N LEU A 65 6.85 -11.21 -6.78
CA LEU A 65 6.63 -12.48 -6.10
C LEU A 65 6.04 -13.58 -6.97
N GLY A 66 5.67 -13.27 -8.22
CA GLY A 66 4.94 -14.19 -9.10
C GLY A 66 3.56 -14.59 -8.54
N VAL A 67 2.98 -13.76 -7.66
CA VAL A 67 1.69 -14.05 -7.01
C VAL A 67 0.57 -13.45 -7.83
N THR A 68 -0.12 -14.29 -8.59
CA THR A 68 -1.32 -13.92 -9.35
C THR A 68 -2.47 -13.57 -8.40
N GLY A 69 -3.19 -12.48 -8.67
CA GLY A 69 -4.36 -12.07 -7.90
C GLY A 69 -4.07 -11.26 -6.64
N PHE A 70 -2.83 -10.80 -6.45
CA PHE A 70 -2.52 -9.84 -5.37
C PHE A 70 -3.12 -8.47 -5.70
N SER A 71 -4.00 -7.97 -4.83
CA SER A 71 -4.69 -6.68 -4.99
C SER A 71 -4.82 -5.94 -3.66
N VAL A 72 -5.33 -4.70 -3.67
CA VAL A 72 -5.59 -3.95 -2.43
C VAL A 72 -6.61 -4.69 -1.55
N ALA A 73 -7.62 -5.33 -2.14
CA ALA A 73 -8.62 -6.13 -1.42
C ALA A 73 -8.02 -7.35 -0.70
N SER A 74 -6.83 -7.79 -1.13
CA SER A 74 -6.07 -8.85 -0.47
C SER A 74 -5.48 -8.41 0.87
N ILE A 75 -5.41 -7.11 1.13
CA ILE A 75 -4.85 -6.52 2.35
C ILE A 75 -6.00 -6.11 3.27
N LYS A 76 -6.16 -6.81 4.39
CA LYS A 76 -7.14 -6.45 5.42
C LYS A 76 -6.69 -5.24 6.23
N SER A 77 -5.40 -5.15 6.51
CA SER A 77 -4.81 -3.95 7.14
C SER A 77 -3.30 -3.89 6.89
N SER A 78 -2.76 -2.67 6.91
CA SER A 78 -1.33 -2.40 6.81
C SER A 78 -0.95 -1.22 7.70
N HIS A 79 0.13 -1.35 8.47
CA HIS A 79 0.63 -0.25 9.31
C HIS A 79 2.13 -0.39 9.61
N ARG A 80 2.78 0.75 9.91
CA ARG A 80 4.21 0.78 10.28
C ARG A 80 4.38 0.42 11.75
N LEU A 81 5.35 -0.45 12.05
CA LEU A 81 5.68 -0.86 13.42
C LEU A 81 6.70 0.09 14.06
N GLY A 82 6.53 0.33 15.35
CA GLY A 82 7.48 1.09 16.18
C GLY A 82 7.46 2.60 15.96
N ARG A 83 8.39 3.28 16.64
CA ARG A 83 8.53 4.74 16.59
C ARG A 83 9.39 5.18 15.40
N PRO A 84 9.14 6.39 14.84
CA PRO A 84 10.01 6.95 13.80
C PRO A 84 11.47 6.98 14.26
N SER A 85 12.38 6.69 13.34
CA SER A 85 13.83 6.71 13.58
C SER A 85 14.53 7.04 12.27
N GLU A 86 15.59 7.85 12.34
CA GLU A 86 16.41 8.24 11.18
C GLU A 86 17.34 7.12 10.72
N LYS A 87 17.71 6.19 11.61
CA LYS A 87 18.72 5.15 11.33
C LYS A 87 18.22 4.01 10.46
N LYS A 88 16.94 3.63 10.60
CA LYS A 88 16.37 2.49 9.87
C LYS A 88 14.90 2.72 9.53
N PRO A 89 14.47 2.35 8.30
CA PRO A 89 13.06 2.36 7.95
C PRO A 89 12.23 1.49 8.90
N ARG A 90 11.05 1.97 9.28
CA ARG A 90 10.11 1.20 10.10
C ARG A 90 9.53 0.02 9.31
N PRO A 91 9.52 -1.20 9.89
CA PRO A 91 8.87 -2.35 9.26
C PRO A 91 7.38 -2.07 8.97
N ILE A 92 6.86 -2.67 7.91
CA ILE A 92 5.42 -2.63 7.59
C ILE A 92 4.84 -3.98 8.00
N MET A 93 3.83 -3.96 8.86
CA MET A 93 3.03 -5.14 9.17
C MET A 93 1.82 -5.18 8.25
N ILE A 94 1.67 -6.28 7.52
CA ILE A 94 0.56 -6.51 6.59
C ILE A 94 -0.26 -7.68 7.11
N LYS A 95 -1.57 -7.47 7.27
CA LYS A 95 -2.54 -8.53 7.51
C LYS A 95 -3.28 -8.81 6.20
N PHE A 96 -3.12 -10.02 5.69
CA PHE A 96 -3.84 -10.46 4.50
C PHE A 96 -5.31 -10.80 4.84
N ALA A 97 -6.19 -10.61 3.86
CA ALA A 97 -7.59 -11.02 3.95
C ALA A 97 -7.75 -12.54 3.83
N ASP A 98 -6.89 -13.18 3.04
CA ASP A 98 -6.85 -14.63 2.79
C ASP A 98 -5.52 -15.23 3.27
N VAL A 99 -5.63 -16.33 4.02
CA VAL A 99 -4.48 -17.08 4.55
C VAL A 99 -3.74 -17.82 3.45
N ALA A 100 -4.44 -18.36 2.45
CA ALA A 100 -3.80 -19.07 1.34
C ALA A 100 -2.93 -18.13 0.51
N LEU A 101 -3.40 -16.90 0.28
CA LEU A 101 -2.60 -15.86 -0.35
C LEU A 101 -1.38 -15.45 0.49
N ARG A 102 -1.53 -15.33 1.82
CA ARG A 102 -0.40 -15.08 2.73
C ARG A 102 0.66 -16.17 2.61
N ASP A 103 0.24 -17.44 2.56
CA ASP A 103 1.14 -18.59 2.44
C ASP A 103 1.89 -18.55 1.10
N LYS A 104 1.20 -18.25 -0.01
CA LYS A 104 1.85 -18.05 -1.32
C LYS A 104 2.93 -16.96 -1.25
N VAL A 105 2.63 -15.81 -0.66
CA VAL A 105 3.61 -14.72 -0.47
C VAL A 105 4.79 -15.18 0.38
N TRP A 106 4.54 -15.95 1.45
CA TRP A 106 5.59 -16.48 2.31
C TRP A 106 6.50 -17.48 1.58
N PHE A 107 5.95 -18.40 0.79
CA PHE A 107 6.74 -19.35 0.03
C PHE A 107 7.50 -18.68 -1.12
N SER A 108 6.94 -17.63 -1.73
CA SER A 108 7.61 -16.78 -2.72
C SER A 108 8.62 -15.78 -2.13
N LYS A 109 8.87 -15.78 -0.82
CA LYS A 109 9.73 -14.75 -0.16
C LYS A 109 11.16 -14.68 -0.70
N THR A 110 11.64 -15.75 -1.33
CA THR A 110 12.96 -15.77 -2.00
C THR A 110 13.04 -14.79 -3.16
N GLY A 111 11.91 -14.38 -3.74
CA GLY A 111 11.84 -13.33 -4.76
C GLY A 111 12.44 -12.01 -4.28
N PHE A 112 12.37 -11.71 -2.98
CA PHE A 112 12.98 -10.51 -2.39
C PHE A 112 14.49 -10.60 -2.16
N LYS A 113 15.14 -11.73 -2.46
CA LYS A 113 16.60 -11.84 -2.34
C LYS A 113 17.27 -10.85 -3.29
N GLY A 114 18.21 -10.07 -2.77
CA GLY A 114 18.90 -9.02 -3.55
C GLY A 114 18.14 -7.69 -3.64
N SER A 115 16.87 -7.62 -3.20
CA SER A 115 16.10 -6.37 -3.22
C SER A 115 16.33 -5.47 -1.99
N GLY A 116 17.13 -5.92 -1.01
CA GLY A 116 17.32 -5.25 0.27
C GLY A 116 16.10 -5.28 1.20
N LEU A 117 15.04 -6.03 0.84
CA LEU A 117 13.84 -6.22 1.66
C LEU A 117 13.84 -7.60 2.29
N THR A 118 13.34 -7.67 3.53
CA THR A 118 13.20 -8.94 4.27
C THR A 118 11.74 -9.15 4.64
N VAL A 119 11.24 -10.37 4.40
CA VAL A 119 9.91 -10.81 4.84
C VAL A 119 10.06 -11.77 6.00
N SER A 120 9.37 -11.48 7.10
CA SER A 120 9.34 -12.29 8.31
C SER A 120 7.90 -12.51 8.78
N GLU A 121 7.60 -13.68 9.33
CA GLU A 121 6.30 -13.91 9.95
C GLU A 121 6.18 -13.14 11.27
N PHE A 122 5.00 -12.57 11.50
CA PHE A 122 4.66 -11.93 12.77
C PHE A 122 3.98 -12.95 13.69
N LEU A 123 4.77 -13.57 14.56
CA LEU A 123 4.31 -14.59 15.50
C LEU A 123 4.30 -14.06 16.93
N THR A 124 3.34 -14.50 17.72
CA THR A 124 3.41 -14.34 19.18
C THR A 124 4.57 -15.17 19.73
N LYS A 125 5.08 -14.83 20.91
CA LYS A 125 6.24 -15.53 21.52
C LYS A 125 6.04 -17.05 21.61
N SER A 126 4.84 -17.50 21.97
CA SER A 126 4.49 -18.92 22.01
C SER A 126 4.56 -19.58 20.62
N ARG A 127 3.95 -18.95 19.60
CA ARG A 127 3.96 -19.46 18.23
C ARG A 127 5.35 -19.46 17.61
N TYR A 128 6.14 -18.43 17.90
CA TYR A 128 7.54 -18.35 17.49
C TYR A 128 8.36 -19.53 18.05
N ASN A 129 8.23 -19.82 19.35
CA ASN A 129 8.93 -20.93 19.96
C ASN A 129 8.53 -22.27 19.34
N LEU A 130 7.22 -22.47 19.09
CA LEU A 130 6.72 -23.67 18.43
C LEU A 130 7.27 -23.81 16.99
N PHE A 131 7.26 -22.71 16.24
CA PHE A 131 7.78 -22.67 14.87
C PHE A 131 9.28 -23.00 14.83
N MET A 132 10.08 -22.40 15.72
CA MET A 132 11.52 -22.66 15.78
C MET A 132 11.84 -24.11 16.17
N LYS A 133 11.02 -24.72 17.04
CA LYS A 133 11.15 -26.13 17.39
C LYS A 133 10.87 -27.02 16.18
N ALA A 134 9.71 -26.85 15.53
CA ALA A 134 9.33 -27.64 14.36
C ALA A 134 10.31 -27.49 13.18
N SER A 135 10.85 -26.30 12.97
CA SER A 135 11.83 -26.02 11.90
C SER A 135 13.19 -26.67 12.14
N ARG A 136 13.56 -26.93 13.40
CA ARG A 136 14.78 -27.68 13.76
C ARG A 136 14.60 -29.17 13.62
N ASP A 137 13.42 -29.68 13.96
CA ASP A 137 13.13 -31.12 13.94
C ASP A 137 12.87 -31.66 12.51
N SER A 138 12.70 -30.77 11.52
CA SER A 138 12.43 -31.12 10.10
C SER A 138 13.65 -30.99 9.18
N ALA A 139 14.84 -30.73 9.73
CA ALA A 139 16.12 -30.60 9.02
C ALA A 139 17.03 -31.81 9.33
#